data_AF-A0A920K9J4-F1
#
_entry.id   AF-A0A920K9J4-F1
#
_cell.length_a   1.000
_cell.length_b   1.000
_cell.length_c   1.000
_cell.angle_alpha   90.00
_cell.angle_beta   90.00
_cell.angle_gamma   90.00
#
_symmetry.space_group_name_H-M   'P 1'
#
loop_
_entity.id
_entity.type
_entity.pdbx_description
1 polymer ?
#
loop_
_entity_poly.entity_id
_entity_poly.type
_entity_poly.pdbx_seq_one_letter_code
_entity_poly.pdbx_strand_id
1 'polypeptide(L)'
;MNFLEKNKKIVYVDYNATAPIRPEAKGAMMDVLGNPGNPSSVHSMGRQAKNVVERARSQISEFIGARQENVIFTSGGTEADILALKGSNCLSILISVLSMMRY
;
A
#
# COMPACT_ATOMS: atom_id res chain seq x y z
N MET A 1 -43.31 15.54 -11.42
CA MET A 1 -41.87 15.52 -11.06
C MET A 1 -41.46 14.07 -10.93
N ASN A 2 -40.86 13.51 -11.98
CA ASN A 2 -40.73 12.06 -12.18
C ASN A 2 -39.58 11.46 -11.38
N PHE A 3 -39.92 10.40 -10.64
CA PHE A 3 -39.07 9.56 -9.80
C PHE A 3 -38.34 8.48 -10.62
N LEU A 4 -37.82 8.84 -11.80
CA LEU A 4 -37.23 7.92 -12.79
C LEU A 4 -35.84 8.37 -13.30
N GLU A 5 -34.93 8.73 -12.39
CA GLU A 5 -33.47 8.81 -12.69
C GLU A 5 -32.63 7.90 -11.77
N LYS A 6 -33.26 6.90 -11.13
CA LYS A 6 -32.52 5.86 -10.42
C LYS A 6 -32.17 4.73 -11.39
N ASN A 7 -30.94 4.77 -11.91
CA ASN A 7 -30.13 3.65 -12.46
C ASN A 7 -29.38 4.03 -13.74
N LYS A 8 -28.60 5.12 -13.71
CA LYS A 8 -27.48 5.24 -14.65
C LYS A 8 -26.30 4.49 -14.02
N LYS A 9 -26.00 3.26 -14.50
CA LYS A 9 -24.77 2.56 -14.12
C LYS A 9 -23.59 3.44 -14.51
N ILE A 10 -22.92 4.03 -13.53
CA ILE A 10 -21.70 4.79 -13.76
C ILE A 10 -20.61 3.77 -14.13
N VAL A 11 -20.15 3.81 -15.38
CA VAL A 11 -19.04 2.98 -15.83
C VAL A 11 -17.76 3.73 -15.53
N TYR A 12 -16.95 3.22 -14.61
CA TYR A 12 -15.66 3.80 -14.27
C TYR A 12 -14.61 3.37 -15.30
N VAL A 13 -14.16 4.32 -16.12
CA VAL A 13 -13.19 4.08 -17.21
C VAL A 13 -11.87 4.83 -17.00
N ASP A 14 -11.56 5.21 -15.75
CA ASP A 14 -10.38 6.02 -15.40
C ASP A 14 -9.39 5.28 -14.50
N TYR A 15 -9.10 4.01 -14.82
CA TYR A 15 -8.15 3.18 -14.07
C TYR A 15 -6.71 3.69 -14.09
N ASN A 16 -6.38 4.62 -15.00
CA ASN A 16 -5.06 5.24 -15.10
C ASN A 16 -4.87 6.33 -14.04
N ALA A 17 -5.92 7.07 -13.67
CA ALA A 17 -5.83 8.09 -12.61
C ALA A 17 -5.82 7.44 -11.22
N THR A 18 -6.74 6.50 -10.98
CA THR A 18 -6.76 5.70 -9.75
C THR A 18 -7.54 4.41 -9.99
N ALA A 19 -7.40 3.43 -9.10
CA ALA A 19 -8.16 2.19 -9.16
C ALA A 19 -9.01 2.05 -7.89
N PRO A 20 -10.24 1.50 -8.00
CA PRO A 20 -10.99 1.10 -6.82
C PRO A 20 -10.17 0.13 -5.97
N ILE A 21 -10.18 0.35 -4.65
CA ILE A 21 -9.53 -0.55 -3.69
C ILE A 21 -10.14 -1.96 -3.80
N ARG A 22 -9.29 -2.98 -3.84
CA ARG A 22 -9.74 -4.38 -3.76
C ARG A 22 -10.38 -4.66 -2.39
N PRO A 23 -11.51 -5.40 -2.31
CA PRO A 23 -12.16 -5.72 -1.03
C PRO A 23 -11.21 -6.36 -0.02
N GLU A 24 -10.31 -7.22 -0.47
CA GLU A 24 -9.30 -7.92 0.32
C GLU A 24 -8.31 -6.93 0.96
N ALA A 25 -7.85 -5.97 0.16
CA ALA A 25 -6.94 -4.93 0.64
C ALA A 25 -7.62 -3.99 1.64
N LYS A 26 -8.89 -3.65 1.40
CA LYS A 26 -9.71 -2.91 2.36
C LYS A 26 -9.82 -3.66 3.69
N GLY A 27 -10.09 -4.97 3.65
CA GLY A 27 -10.16 -5.83 4.82
C GLY A 27 -8.84 -5.82 5.61
N ALA A 28 -7.72 -6.10 4.94
CA ALA A 28 -6.40 -6.10 5.56
C ALA A 28 -6.04 -4.76 6.22
N MET A 29 -6.42 -3.63 5.60
CA MET A 29 -6.20 -2.31 6.18
C MET A 29 -7.05 -2.09 7.44
N MET A 30 -8.32 -2.52 7.43
CA MET A 30 -9.21 -2.41 8.59
C MET A 30 -8.73 -3.27 9.76
N ASP A 31 -8.20 -4.46 9.50
CA ASP A 31 -7.63 -5.35 10.52
C ASP A 31 -6.43 -4.71 11.23
N VAL A 32 -5.63 -3.91 10.52
CA VAL A 32 -4.47 -3.22 11.10
C VAL A 32 -4.88 -1.94 11.83
N LEU A 33 -5.81 -1.16 11.27
CA LEU A 33 -6.30 0.10 11.85
C LEU A 33 -6.86 -0.06 13.27
N GLY A 34 -7.48 -1.21 13.56
CA GLY A 34 -8.04 -1.50 14.89
C GLY A 34 -7.02 -1.82 15.98
N ASN A 35 -5.75 -2.06 15.62
CA ASN A 35 -4.72 -2.54 16.54
C ASN A 35 -3.72 -1.42 16.90
N PRO A 36 -3.67 -0.94 18.16
CA PRO A 36 -2.70 0.06 18.56
C PRO A 36 -1.31 -0.58 18.70
N GLY A 37 -0.38 -0.21 17.83
CA GLY A 37 1.00 -0.69 17.91
C GLY A 37 1.94 0.15 17.08
N ASN A 38 2.97 0.70 17.73
CA ASN A 38 4.08 1.36 17.03
C ASN A 38 5.14 0.31 16.67
N PRO A 39 5.46 0.08 15.38
CA PRO A 39 6.50 -0.88 14.96
C PRO A 39 7.89 -0.64 15.56
N SER A 40 8.20 0.57 16.03
CA SER A 40 9.48 0.86 16.71
C SER A 40 9.49 0.44 18.18
N SER A 41 8.33 0.15 18.77
CA SER A 41 8.25 -0.27 20.16
C SER A 41 8.70 -1.72 20.36
N VAL A 42 9.46 -1.96 21.43
CA VAL A 42 9.97 -3.30 21.78
C VAL A 42 8.93 -4.20 22.44
N HIS A 43 7.80 -3.66 22.94
CA HIS A 43 6.75 -4.44 23.59
C HIS A 43 5.95 -5.31 22.61
N SER A 44 5.16 -6.25 23.13
CA SER A 44 4.44 -7.27 22.33
C SER A 44 3.61 -6.67 21.19
N MET A 45 2.84 -5.60 21.46
CA MET A 45 2.02 -4.93 20.44
C MET A 45 2.87 -4.25 19.35
N GLY A 46 4.03 -3.67 19.70
CA GLY A 46 4.95 -3.09 18.73
C GLY A 46 5.60 -4.13 17.83
N ARG A 47 6.00 -5.28 18.40
CA ARG A 47 6.50 -6.42 17.62
C ARG A 47 5.44 -6.99 16.67
N GLN A 48 4.17 -7.05 17.09
CA GLN A 48 3.07 -7.45 16.22
C GLN A 48 2.92 -6.49 15.03
N ALA A 49 2.93 -5.18 15.28
CA ALA A 49 2.86 -4.17 14.22
C ALA A 49 4.07 -4.27 13.27
N LYS A 50 5.28 -4.48 13.80
CA LYS A 50 6.49 -4.71 12.98
C LYS A 50 6.35 -5.96 12.11
N ASN A 51 5.83 -7.06 12.65
CA ASN A 51 5.63 -8.29 11.88
C ASN A 51 4.67 -8.11 10.71
N VAL A 52 3.65 -7.25 10.84
CA VAL A 52 2.74 -6.91 9.72
C VAL A 52 3.51 -6.20 8.61
N VAL A 53 4.32 -5.20 8.95
CA VAL A 53 5.14 -4.45 7.98
C VAL A 53 6.15 -5.36 7.28
N GLU A 54 6.85 -6.21 8.02
CA GLU A 54 7.84 -7.14 7.42
C GLU A 54 7.18 -8.21 6.55
N ARG A 55 5.98 -8.69 6.90
CA ARG A 55 5.21 -9.59 6.04
C ARG A 55 4.84 -8.91 4.72
N ALA A 56 4.35 -7.67 4.78
CA ALA A 56 4.04 -6.87 3.59
C ALA A 56 5.29 -6.67 2.73
N ARG A 57 6.44 -6.38 3.34
CA ARG A 57 7.73 -6.24 2.65
C ARG A 57 8.12 -7.52 1.93
N SER A 58 7.98 -8.67 2.59
CA SER A 58 8.24 -9.99 2.00
C SER A 58 7.37 -10.23 0.77
N GLN A 59 6.06 -10.02 0.89
CA GLN A 59 5.10 -10.24 -0.19
C GLN A 59 5.42 -9.38 -1.42
N ILE A 60 5.76 -8.09 -1.22
CA ILE A 60 6.14 -7.25 -2.36
C ILE A 60 7.45 -7.74 -2.97
N SER A 61 8.46 -7.98 -2.14
CA SER A 61 9.79 -8.36 -2.61
C SER A 61 9.73 -9.63 -3.48
N GLU A 62 8.90 -10.60 -3.09
CA GLU A 62 8.65 -11.81 -3.87
C GLU A 62 7.92 -11.50 -5.18
N PHE A 63 6.89 -10.66 -5.12
CA PHE A 63 6.10 -10.27 -6.29
C PHE A 63 6.94 -9.56 -7.37
N ILE A 64 7.90 -8.72 -6.98
CA ILE A 64 8.75 -7.96 -7.91
C ILE A 64 10.12 -8.61 -8.17
N GLY A 65 10.44 -9.74 -7.55
CA GLY A 65 11.72 -10.43 -7.70
C GLY A 65 12.91 -9.69 -7.08
N ALA A 66 12.72 -9.05 -5.92
CA ALA A 66 13.74 -8.26 -5.23
C ALA A 66 14.07 -8.80 -3.84
N ARG A 67 15.17 -8.29 -3.26
CA ARG A 67 15.52 -8.57 -1.87
C ARG A 67 14.65 -7.70 -0.96
N GLN A 68 14.18 -8.26 0.16
CA GLN A 68 13.38 -7.53 1.15
C GLN A 68 14.06 -6.24 1.62
N GLU A 69 15.37 -6.31 1.87
CA GLU A 69 16.21 -5.17 2.28
C GLU A 69 16.21 -4.00 1.28
N ASN A 70 15.89 -4.25 0.01
CA ASN A 70 15.82 -3.23 -1.03
C ASN A 70 14.43 -2.58 -1.12
N VAL A 71 13.40 -3.12 -0.46
CA VAL A 71 12.05 -2.53 -0.49
C VAL A 71 11.96 -1.37 0.49
N ILE A 72 11.57 -0.19 0.03
CA ILE A 72 11.29 0.97 0.88
C ILE A 72 9.83 1.39 0.69
N PHE A 73 9.13 1.58 1.80
CA PHE A 73 7.76 2.06 1.82
C PHE A 73 7.72 3.59 1.75
N THR A 74 6.94 4.12 0.82
CA THR A 74 6.66 5.57 0.70
C THR A 74 5.16 5.84 0.77
N SER A 75 4.78 7.08 1.07
CA SER A 75 3.39 7.53 1.07
C SER A 75 2.73 7.50 -0.32
N GLY A 76 3.51 7.54 -1.40
CA GLY A 76 3.01 7.75 -2.76
C GLY A 76 4.06 7.53 -3.84
N GLY A 77 3.61 7.46 -5.10
CA GLY A 77 4.49 7.42 -6.27
C GLY A 77 5.36 8.68 -6.37
N THR A 78 4.79 9.86 -6.12
CA THR A 78 5.53 11.13 -6.13
C THR A 78 6.67 11.15 -5.11
N GLU A 79 6.47 10.63 -3.90
CA GLU A 79 7.55 10.54 -2.91
C GLU A 79 8.60 9.52 -3.33
N ALA A 80 8.19 8.38 -3.90
CA ALA A 80 9.11 7.39 -4.44
C ALA A 80 9.98 7.99 -5.56
N ASP A 81 9.39 8.69 -6.53
CA ASP A 81 10.15 9.31 -7.63
C ASP A 81 11.14 10.35 -7.11
N ILE A 82 10.72 11.20 -6.16
CA ILE A 82 11.59 12.20 -5.53
C ILE A 82 12.74 11.52 -4.77
N LEU A 83 12.45 10.44 -4.03
CA LEU A 83 13.45 9.70 -3.27
C LEU A 83 14.45 9.00 -4.20
N ALA A 84 14.00 8.44 -5.33
CA ALA A 84 14.88 7.84 -6.34
C ALA A 84 15.80 8.89 -6.97
N LEU A 85 15.27 10.05 -7.34
CA LEU A 85 16.03 11.13 -7.98
C LEU A 85 17.03 11.83 -7.05
N LYS A 86 16.72 11.89 -5.75
CA LYS A 86 17.62 12.50 -4.74
C LYS A 86 18.59 11.49 -4.12
N GLY A 87 18.26 10.21 -4.13
CA GLY A 87 19.00 9.13 -3.45
C GLY A 87 19.89 8.28 -4.36
N SER A 88 20.24 8.78 -5.55
CA SER A 88 20.72 8.11 -6.78
C SER A 88 21.92 7.16 -6.71
N ASN A 89 22.38 6.75 -5.52
CA ASN A 89 23.48 5.80 -5.32
C ASN A 89 23.08 4.49 -4.61
N CYS A 90 21.81 4.28 -4.25
CA CYS A 90 21.39 3.02 -3.63
C CYS A 90 20.46 2.22 -4.55
N LEU A 91 20.76 0.94 -4.73
CA LEU A 91 19.99 -0.03 -5.52
C LEU A 91 18.68 -0.41 -4.78
N SER A 92 17.85 0.58 -4.47
CA SER A 92 16.61 0.43 -3.70
C SER A 92 15.41 0.36 -4.63
N ILE A 93 14.43 -0.46 -4.29
CA ILE A 93 13.11 -0.47 -4.90
C ILE A 93 12.13 0.25 -4.00
N LEU A 94 11.52 1.30 -4.54
CA LEU A 94 10.60 2.16 -3.82
C LEU A 94 9.17 1.74 -4.16
N ILE A 95 8.41 1.34 -3.15
CA ILE A 95 7.02 0.93 -3.30
C ILE A 95 6.13 1.85 -2.47
N SER A 96 5.13 2.42 -3.14
CA SER A 96 4.09 3.20 -2.49
C SER A 96 3.15 2.30 -1.70
N VAL A 97 2.88 2.65 -0.45
CA VAL A 97 1.96 1.96 0.46
C VAL A 97 0.52 1.94 -0.06
N LEU A 98 0.10 2.96 -0.82
CA LEU A 98 -1.22 3.01 -1.47
C LEU A 98 -1.32 2.04 -2.67
N SER A 99 -0.20 1.76 -3.34
CA SER A 99 -0.17 0.88 -4.52
C SER A 99 -0.15 -0.61 -4.16
N MET A 100 0.12 -0.96 -2.89
CA MET A 100 0.14 -2.36 -2.42
C MET A 100 -1.21 -3.08 -2.49
N MET A 101 -2.30 -2.35 -2.72
CA MET A 101 -3.66 -2.92 -2.67
C MET A 101 -4.09 -3.61 -3.98
N ARG A 102 -3.14 -3.89 -4.88
CA ARG A 102 -3.43 -4.25 -6.27
C ARG A 102 -3.20 -5.73 -6.62
N TYR A 103 -2.75 -6.55 -5.67
CA TYR A 103 -2.63 -8.00 -5.85
C TYR A 103 -3.41 -8.74 -4.78
#